data_AF-A0A378BPK5-F1
#
_entry.id   AF-A0A378BPK5-F1
#
_cell.length_a   1.000
_cell.length_b   1.000
_cell.length_c   1.000
_cell.angle_alpha   90.00
_cell.angle_beta   90.00
_cell.angle_gamma   90.00
#
_symmetry.space_group_name_H-M   'P 1'
#
loop_
_entity.id
_entity.type
_entity.pdbx_description
1 polymer ?
#
loop_
_entity_poly.entity_id
_entity_poly.type
_entity_poly.pdbx_seq_one_letter_code
_entity_poly.pdbx_strand_id
1 'polypeptide(L)'
;MNTENIIINKGYSDPAKWHSEDTVWVLGLFGTAIGAGVLFLPINAGIGGFWPLLIVFVLAFPITYLAHRGLARFIYSSNTPESSITDVIGSHFGALAGKVFTVIYFFAVYTILIMYAVAITNTAQSFITHQLAMASLPGRWWPSF
;
A
#
# COMPACT_ATOMS: atom_id res chain seq x y z
N MET A 1 34.00 -32.35 8.47
CA MET A 1 32.61 -31.90 8.64
C MET A 1 32.36 -30.83 7.59
N ASN A 2 31.54 -31.12 6.58
CA ASN A 2 31.49 -30.38 5.32
C ASN A 2 30.57 -29.15 5.41
N THR A 3 31.13 -27.95 5.25
CA THR A 3 30.46 -26.64 5.36
C THR A 3 29.33 -26.45 4.32
N GLU A 4 29.33 -27.25 3.26
CA GLU A 4 28.28 -27.25 2.22
C GLU A 4 26.91 -27.70 2.73
N ASN A 5 26.84 -28.55 3.77
CA ASN A 5 25.57 -29.04 4.31
C ASN A 5 24.79 -28.03 5.17
N ILE A 6 25.44 -26.92 5.56
CA ILE A 6 24.81 -25.88 6.39
C ILE A 6 23.99 -24.92 5.51
N ILE A 7 24.41 -24.69 4.26
CA ILE A 7 23.76 -23.70 3.37
C ILE A 7 22.47 -24.26 2.74
N ILE A 8 22.33 -25.58 2.64
CA ILE A 8 21.16 -26.27 2.06
C ILE A 8 19.96 -26.38 3.01
N ASN A 9 20.09 -25.97 4.28
CA ASN A 9 19.04 -26.04 5.31
C ASN A 9 18.48 -24.66 5.71
N LYS A 10 18.39 -23.71 4.77
CA LYS A 10 17.43 -22.61 4.95
C LYS A 10 16.06 -23.17 4.56
N GLY A 11 15.43 -23.90 5.47
CA GLY A 11 14.13 -24.53 5.26
C GLY A 11 13.10 -23.45 4.96
N TYR A 12 12.74 -23.29 3.68
CA TYR A 12 11.61 -22.46 3.30
C TYR A 12 10.34 -23.11 3.83
N SER A 13 9.53 -22.31 4.53
CA SER A 13 8.23 -22.75 5.05
C SER A 13 7.36 -23.26 3.89
N ASP A 14 6.65 -24.37 4.11
CA ASP A 14 5.76 -24.95 3.09
C ASP A 14 4.71 -23.93 2.64
N PRO A 15 4.73 -23.44 1.38
CA PRO A 15 3.84 -22.38 0.92
C PRO A 15 2.37 -22.82 0.83
N ALA A 16 2.07 -24.12 0.89
CA ALA A 16 0.71 -24.63 0.91
C ALA A 16 0.07 -24.58 2.31
N LYS A 17 0.88 -24.38 3.36
CA LYS A 17 0.44 -24.34 4.75
C LYS A 17 0.52 -22.91 5.27
N TRP A 18 -0.48 -22.49 6.04
CA TRP A 18 -0.47 -21.20 6.72
C TRP A 18 0.54 -21.20 7.87
N HIS A 19 1.39 -20.18 7.93
CA HIS A 19 2.36 -19.96 9.01
C HIS A 19 2.02 -18.71 9.83
N SER A 20 2.64 -18.58 11.00
CA SER A 20 2.41 -17.44 11.89
C SER A 20 2.83 -16.11 11.23
N GLU A 21 3.87 -16.16 10.40
CA GLU A 21 4.35 -15.03 9.61
C GLU A 21 3.28 -14.54 8.64
N ASP A 22 2.51 -15.45 8.02
CA ASP A 22 1.43 -15.08 7.09
C ASP A 22 0.35 -14.28 7.81
N THR A 23 0.02 -14.62 9.05
CA THR A 23 -0.88 -13.82 9.89
C THR A 23 -0.34 -12.42 10.13
N VAL A 24 0.95 -12.28 10.46
CA VAL A 24 1.58 -10.97 10.70
C VAL A 24 1.54 -10.13 9.42
N TRP A 25 1.87 -10.72 8.28
CA TRP A 25 1.83 -10.05 6.99
C TRP A 25 0.42 -9.65 6.58
N VAL A 26 -0.58 -10.52 6.76
CA VAL A 26 -1.98 -10.19 6.46
C VAL A 26 -2.50 -9.11 7.39
N LEU A 27 -2.20 -9.15 8.69
CA LEU A 27 -2.60 -8.10 9.62
C LEU A 27 -1.92 -6.76 9.28
N GLY A 28 -0.64 -6.78 8.90
CA GLY A 28 0.08 -5.60 8.44
C GLY A 28 -0.53 -4.99 7.18
N LEU A 29 -0.81 -5.82 6.17
CA LEU A 29 -1.46 -5.40 4.91
C LEU A 29 -2.89 -4.90 5.14
N PHE A 30 -3.61 -5.51 6.08
CA PHE A 30 -4.95 -5.06 6.46
C PHE A 30 -4.91 -3.69 7.16
N GLY A 31 -3.95 -3.50 8.08
CA GLY A 31 -3.75 -2.22 8.77
C GLY A 31 -3.41 -1.07 7.82
N THR A 32 -2.62 -1.31 6.77
CA THR A 32 -2.34 -0.29 5.76
C THR A 32 -3.54 -0.01 4.85
N ALA A 33 -4.35 -1.03 4.55
CA ALA A 33 -5.57 -0.89 3.75
C ALA A 33 -6.68 -0.08 4.46
N ILE A 34 -6.82 -0.20 5.79
CA ILE A 34 -7.83 0.53 6.60
C ILE A 34 -7.58 2.04 6.68
N GLY A 35 -6.42 2.54 6.22
CA GLY A 35 -6.02 3.95 6.35
C GLY A 35 -6.97 4.98 5.72
N ALA A 36 -6.50 6.21 5.57
CA ALA A 36 -7.29 7.36 5.11
C ALA A 36 -8.17 7.09 3.86
N GLY A 37 -7.73 6.21 2.96
CA GLY A 37 -8.51 5.78 1.80
C GLY A 37 -9.92 5.26 2.16
N VAL A 38 -10.07 4.40 3.17
CA VAL A 38 -11.38 3.84 3.55
C VAL A 38 -12.26 4.87 4.26
N LEU A 39 -11.69 5.93 4.84
CA LEU A 39 -12.47 7.00 5.46
C LEU A 39 -13.02 7.99 4.42
N PHE A 40 -12.21 8.38 3.43
CA PHE A 40 -12.61 9.42 2.47
C PHE A 40 -13.28 8.88 1.21
N LEU A 41 -13.03 7.63 0.79
CA LEU A 41 -13.67 7.04 -0.40
C LEU A 41 -15.18 6.89 -0.24
N PRO A 42 -15.71 6.33 0.86
CA PRO A 42 -17.16 6.15 1.04
C PRO A 42 -17.88 7.48 1.24
N ILE A 43 -17.23 8.47 1.85
CA ILE A 43 -17.79 9.82 2.01
C ILE A 43 -17.97 10.47 0.64
N ASN A 44 -16.90 10.50 -0.18
CA ASN A 44 -16.97 11.13 -1.50
C ASN A 44 -17.78 10.32 -2.52
N ALA A 45 -17.69 8.98 -2.50
CA ALA A 45 -18.46 8.12 -3.39
C ALA A 45 -19.94 8.04 -2.99
N GLY A 46 -20.25 8.18 -1.69
CA GLY A 46 -21.62 8.22 -1.17
C GLY A 46 -22.39 9.48 -1.55
N ILE A 47 -21.71 10.59 -1.85
CA ILE A 47 -22.33 11.77 -2.49
C ILE A 47 -22.98 11.40 -3.84
N GLY A 48 -22.43 10.40 -4.54
CA GLY A 48 -23.01 9.85 -5.77
C GLY A 48 -24.24 8.96 -5.57
N GLY A 49 -24.64 8.69 -4.33
CA GLY A 49 -25.77 7.83 -3.97
C GLY A 49 -25.40 6.34 -3.85
N PHE A 50 -26.43 5.50 -3.69
CA PHE A 50 -26.26 4.05 -3.44
C PHE A 50 -25.62 3.31 -4.62
N TRP A 51 -26.01 3.63 -5.86
CA TRP A 51 -25.61 2.88 -7.04
C TRP A 51 -24.10 2.95 -7.34
N PRO A 52 -23.43 4.11 -7.28
CA PRO A 52 -21.96 4.18 -7.44
C PRO A 52 -21.20 3.38 -6.38
N LEU A 53 -21.66 3.40 -5.12
CA LEU A 53 -21.04 2.61 -4.04
C LEU A 53 -21.13 1.11 -4.32
N LEU A 54 -22.29 0.63 -4.76
CA LEU A 54 -22.48 -0.78 -5.09
C LEU A 54 -21.58 -1.22 -6.25
N ILE A 55 -21.46 -0.39 -7.29
CA ILE A 55 -20.58 -0.67 -8.44
C ILE A 55 -19.12 -0.75 -8.01
N VAL A 56 -18.65 0.24 -7.23
CA VAL A 56 -17.27 0.25 -6.72
C VAL A 56 -17.01 -0.96 -5.82
N PHE A 57 -17.97 -1.32 -4.96
CA PHE A 57 -17.85 -2.49 -4.10
C PHE A 57 -17.67 -3.79 -4.89
N VAL A 58 -18.50 -4.01 -5.91
CA VAL A 58 -18.43 -5.22 -6.76
C VAL A 58 -17.15 -5.24 -7.60
N LEU A 59 -16.72 -4.10 -8.13
CA LEU A 59 -15.54 -4.01 -9.00
C LEU A 59 -14.21 -3.96 -8.24
N ALA A 60 -14.19 -3.46 -7.01
CA ALA A 60 -12.97 -3.33 -6.23
C ALA A 60 -12.28 -4.69 -6.03
N PHE A 61 -13.05 -5.74 -5.72
CA PHE A 61 -12.51 -7.08 -5.50
C PHE A 61 -11.79 -7.67 -6.73
N PRO A 62 -12.42 -7.82 -7.91
CA PRO A 62 -11.76 -8.41 -9.07
C PRO A 62 -10.57 -7.56 -9.55
N ILE A 63 -10.67 -6.23 -9.53
CA ILE A 63 -9.59 -5.35 -9.97
C ILE A 63 -8.37 -5.52 -9.06
N THR A 64 -8.57 -5.46 -7.74
CA THR A 64 -7.46 -5.60 -6.79
C THR A 64 -6.88 -7.01 -6.79
N TYR A 65 -7.71 -8.06 -6.79
CA TYR A 65 -7.25 -9.44 -6.80
C TYR A 65 -6.41 -9.76 -8.04
N LEU A 66 -6.87 -9.39 -9.23
CA LEU A 66 -6.15 -9.66 -10.48
C LEU A 66 -4.86 -8.85 -10.58
N ALA A 67 -4.86 -7.59 -10.15
CA ALA A 67 -3.66 -6.75 -10.12
C ALA A 67 -2.58 -7.33 -9.18
N HIS A 68 -2.94 -7.70 -7.95
CA HIS A 68 -2.00 -8.29 -6.99
C HIS A 68 -1.47 -9.64 -7.47
N ARG A 69 -2.33 -10.49 -8.05
CA ARG A 69 -1.90 -11.77 -8.64
C ARG A 69 -0.94 -11.58 -9.82
N GLY A 70 -1.19 -10.58 -10.66
CA GLY A 70 -0.31 -10.21 -11.76
C GLY A 70 1.06 -9.73 -11.26
N LEU A 71 1.07 -8.82 -10.28
CA LEU A 71 2.29 -8.32 -9.66
C LEU A 71 3.09 -9.44 -8.98
N ALA A 72 2.44 -10.33 -8.23
CA ALA A 72 3.11 -11.46 -7.59
C ALA A 72 3.81 -12.36 -8.62
N ARG A 73 3.12 -12.74 -9.70
CA ARG A 73 3.70 -13.53 -10.79
C ARG A 73 4.87 -12.83 -11.47
N PHE A 74 4.77 -11.52 -11.63
CA PHE A 74 5.84 -10.71 -12.20
C PHE A 74 7.07 -10.64 -11.29
N ILE A 75 6.88 -10.50 -9.98
CA ILE A 75 8.01 -10.53 -9.02
C ILE A 75 8.67 -11.92 -9.02
N TYR A 76 7.88 -12.99 -9.02
CA TYR A 76 8.38 -14.36 -9.06
C TYR A 76 9.05 -14.75 -10.38
N SER A 77 8.92 -13.96 -11.45
CA SER A 77 9.64 -14.23 -12.70
C SER A 77 11.10 -13.75 -12.69
N SER A 78 11.55 -13.09 -11.61
CA SER A 78 12.94 -12.70 -11.48
C SER A 78 13.85 -13.92 -11.22
N ASN A 79 15.03 -13.92 -11.83
CA ASN A 79 16.02 -15.00 -11.68
C ASN A 79 16.98 -14.80 -10.50
N THR A 80 16.86 -13.68 -9.78
CA THR A 80 17.76 -13.31 -8.68
C THR A 80 16.96 -13.13 -7.39
N PRO A 81 17.26 -13.93 -6.33
CA PRO A 81 16.50 -13.90 -5.07
C PRO A 81 16.48 -12.55 -4.34
N GLU A 82 17.44 -11.67 -4.62
CA GLU A 82 17.64 -10.36 -3.98
C GLU A 82 17.23 -9.19 -4.91
N SER A 83 16.57 -9.44 -6.04
CA SER A 83 16.20 -8.37 -6.98
C SER A 83 15.10 -7.47 -6.44
N SER A 84 15.29 -6.15 -6.52
CA SER A 84 14.21 -5.20 -6.26
C SER A 84 13.20 -5.20 -7.42
N ILE A 85 11.96 -4.77 -7.18
CA ILE A 85 10.91 -4.67 -8.22
C ILE A 85 11.42 -3.87 -9.45
N THR A 86 12.19 -2.80 -9.22
CA THR A 86 12.82 -2.00 -10.26
C THR A 86 13.79 -2.81 -11.13
N ASP A 87 14.53 -3.75 -10.55
CA ASP A 87 15.46 -4.63 -11.26
C ASP A 87 14.71 -5.67 -12.10
N VAL A 88 13.60 -6.18 -11.58
CA VAL A 88 12.71 -7.08 -12.33
C VAL A 88 12.12 -6.36 -13.55
N ILE A 89 11.68 -5.11 -13.39
CA ILE A 89 11.21 -4.27 -14.51
C ILE A 89 12.34 -4.00 -15.50
N GLY A 90 13.53 -3.67 -15.00
CA GLY A 90 14.71 -3.44 -15.82
C GLY A 90 15.13 -4.66 -16.65
N SER A 91 15.04 -5.86 -16.08
CA SER A 91 15.40 -7.10 -16.76
C SER A 91 14.37 -7.56 -17.79
N HIS A 92 13.07 -7.37 -17.52
CA HIS A 92 11.99 -7.76 -18.45
C HIS A 92 11.71 -6.72 -19.55
N PHE A 93 11.81 -5.43 -19.25
CA PHE A 93 11.43 -4.33 -20.15
C PHE A 93 12.60 -3.40 -20.54
N GLY A 94 13.79 -3.64 -20.01
CA GLY A 94 15.00 -2.86 -20.28
C GLY A 94 15.31 -1.79 -19.21
N ALA A 95 16.58 -1.38 -19.13
CA ALA A 95 17.06 -0.46 -18.10
C ALA A 95 16.35 0.91 -18.08
N LEU A 96 15.85 1.37 -19.23
CA LEU A 96 15.08 2.61 -19.32
C LEU A 96 13.71 2.48 -18.64
N ALA A 97 13.02 1.33 -18.78
CA ALA A 97 11.74 1.08 -18.14
C ALA A 97 11.87 1.08 -16.61
N GLY A 98 12.94 0.49 -16.07
CA GLY A 98 13.22 0.53 -14.63
C GLY A 98 13.43 1.95 -14.09
N LYS A 99 14.13 2.81 -14.84
CA LYS A 99 14.32 4.22 -14.46
C LYS A 99 13.00 5.01 -14.48
N VAL A 100 12.20 4.85 -15.54
CA VAL A 100 10.89 5.52 -15.66
C VAL A 100 9.97 5.06 -14.53
N PHE A 101 9.92 3.76 -14.25
CA PHE A 101 9.14 3.22 -13.14
C PHE A 101 9.55 3.84 -11.81
N THR A 102 10.85 3.94 -11.53
CA THR A 102 11.35 4.57 -10.30
C THR A 102 10.87 6.01 -10.15
N VAL A 103 10.89 6.79 -11.22
CA VAL A 103 10.40 8.19 -11.19
C VAL A 103 8.90 8.25 -10.92
N ILE A 104 8.10 7.43 -11.61
CA ILE A 104 6.65 7.35 -11.40
C ILE A 104 6.34 6.90 -9.97
N TYR A 105 7.06 5.88 -9.47
CA TYR A 105 6.93 5.36 -8.11
C TYR A 105 7.22 6.44 -7.07
N PHE A 106 8.27 7.24 -7.28
CA PHE A 106 8.60 8.36 -6.40
C PHE A 106 7.45 9.38 -6.32
N PHE A 107 6.92 9.82 -7.47
CA PHE A 107 5.79 10.75 -7.48
C PHE A 107 4.54 10.17 -6.84
N ALA A 108 4.23 8.90 -7.11
CA ALA A 108 3.08 8.23 -6.51
C ALA A 108 3.16 8.22 -4.97
N VAL A 109 4.31 7.79 -4.42
CA VAL A 109 4.53 7.75 -2.96
C VAL A 109 4.52 9.17 -2.38
N TYR A 110 5.20 10.12 -3.03
CA TYR A 110 5.23 11.51 -2.58
C TYR A 110 3.83 12.13 -2.50
N THR A 111 2.99 11.93 -3.52
CA THR A 111 1.61 12.40 -3.52
C THR A 111 0.77 11.76 -2.41
N ILE A 112 0.92 10.45 -2.21
CA ILE A 112 0.22 9.73 -1.12
C ILE A 112 0.62 10.31 0.25
N LEU A 113 1.91 10.60 0.47
CA LEU A 113 2.40 11.18 1.73
C LEU A 113 1.82 12.57 2.01
N ILE A 114 1.75 13.45 1.01
CA ILE A 114 1.14 14.78 1.17
C ILE A 114 -0.34 14.66 1.51
N MET A 115 -1.08 13.83 0.76
CA MET A 115 -2.51 13.62 1.01
C MET A 115 -2.75 13.09 2.42
N TYR A 116 -1.89 12.19 2.90
CA TYR A 116 -1.97 11.64 4.26
C TYR A 116 -1.66 12.69 5.33
N ALA A 117 -0.67 13.56 5.09
CA ALA A 117 -0.39 14.68 5.98
C ALA A 117 -1.60 15.60 6.12
N VAL A 118 -2.24 15.99 5.01
CA VAL A 118 -3.47 16.79 4.99
C VAL A 118 -4.62 16.11 5.75
N ALA A 119 -4.80 14.81 5.54
CA ALA A 119 -5.85 14.05 6.22
C ALA A 119 -5.66 14.04 7.75
N ILE A 120 -4.42 13.82 8.22
CA ILE A 120 -4.10 13.85 9.65
C ILE A 120 -4.30 15.25 10.20
N THR A 121 -3.83 16.28 9.49
CA THR A 121 -3.94 17.65 9.99
C THR A 121 -5.39 18.10 10.14
N ASN A 122 -6.24 17.73 9.19
CA ASN A 122 -7.68 18.01 9.23
C ASN A 122 -8.40 17.20 10.32
N THR A 123 -8.06 15.92 10.48
CA THR A 123 -8.68 15.07 11.51
C THR A 123 -8.30 15.53 12.92
N ALA A 124 -7.03 15.88 13.14
CA ALA A 124 -6.56 16.38 14.42
C ALA A 124 -7.21 17.71 14.78
N GLN A 125 -7.37 18.63 13.80
CA GLN A 125 -8.09 19.89 14.03
C GLN A 125 -9.55 19.64 14.39
N SER A 126 -10.24 18.76 13.65
CA SER A 126 -11.62 18.37 13.93
C SER A 126 -11.78 17.75 15.33
N PHE A 127 -10.83 16.93 15.75
CA PHE A 127 -10.81 16.36 17.10
C PHE A 127 -10.67 17.45 18.18
N ILE A 128 -9.75 18.41 17.99
CA ILE A 128 -9.53 19.52 18.93
C ILE A 128 -10.80 20.38 19.07
N THR A 129 -11.47 20.69 17.96
CA THR A 129 -12.64 21.57 17.96
C THR A 129 -13.89 20.87 18.47
N HIS A 130 -14.14 19.63 18.04
CA HIS A 130 -15.39 18.93 18.32
C HIS A 130 -15.35 18.04 19.56
N GLN A 131 -14.19 17.47 19.91
CA GLN A 131 -14.08 16.57 21.06
C GLN A 131 -13.43 17.23 22.28
N LEU A 132 -12.44 18.09 22.07
CA LEU A 132 -11.80 18.83 23.17
C LEU A 132 -12.44 20.20 23.44
N ALA A 133 -13.43 20.61 22.64
CA ALA A 133 -14.13 21.90 22.72
C ALA A 133 -13.19 23.12 22.81
N MET A 134 -11.97 22.98 22.27
CA MET A 134 -10.99 24.06 22.24
C MET A 134 -11.13 24.88 20.95
N ALA A 135 -10.80 26.17 21.02
CA ALA A 135 -10.74 27.00 19.84
C ALA A 135 -9.74 26.41 18.83
N SER A 136 -10.10 26.41 17.54
CA SER A 136 -9.22 25.94 16.48
C SER A 136 -7.89 26.67 16.52
N LEU A 137 -6.77 25.93 16.50
CA LEU A 137 -5.43 26.50 16.49
C LEU A 137 -5.26 27.46 15.29
N PRO A 138 -4.59 28.61 15.44
CA PRO A 138 -4.44 29.58 14.36
C PRO A 138 -3.69 28.98 13.16
N GLY A 139 -4.18 29.22 11.93
CA GLY A 139 -3.62 28.69 10.67
C GLY A 139 -2.18 29.13 10.33
N ARG A 140 -1.50 29.88 11.22
CA ARG A 140 -0.08 30.26 11.10
C ARG A 140 0.88 29.11 11.47
N TRP A 141 0.46 28.21 12.36
CA TRP A 141 1.31 27.14 12.91
C TRP A 141 0.94 25.75 12.39
N TRP A 142 -0.08 25.66 11.54
CA TRP A 142 -0.64 24.40 11.06
C TRP A 142 -0.87 24.48 9.54
N PRO A 143 -0.44 23.48 8.76
CA PRO A 143 -0.80 23.40 7.36
C PRO A 143 -2.30 23.09 7.27
N SER A 144 -3.10 24.14 7.15
CA SER A 144 -4.49 24.05 6.71
C SER A 144 -4.46 24.12 5.18
N PHE A 145 -4.66 22.97 4.55
CA PHE A 145 -4.82 22.83 3.11
C PHE A 145 -6.29 22.56 2.80
#